data_AF-A0A9P7BIX4-F1
#
_entry.id   AF-A0A9P7BIX4-F1
#
_cell.length_a   1.000
_cell.length_b   1.000
_cell.length_c   1.000
_cell.angle_alpha   90.00
_cell.angle_beta   90.00
_cell.angle_gamma   90.00
#
_symmetry.space_group_name_H-M   'P 1'
#
loop_
_entity.id
_entity.type
_entity.pdbx_description
1 polymer ?
#
loop_
_entity_poly.entity_id
_entity_poly.type
_entity_poly.pdbx_seq_one_letter_code
_entity_poly.pdbx_strand_id
1 'polypeptide(L)' 'MVNPKTIARTLKRKGLKSTKKKTVLPLNNDKQKARYDWAKAHKDWSETDWERVVFSDETKIQKRGSNGLEYAW' A
#
# COMPACT_ATOMS: atom_id res chain seq x y z
N MET A 1 -33.63 -8.44 -3.19
CA MET A 1 -32.31 -8.23 -2.54
C MET A 1 -31.53 -9.55 -2.60
N VAL A 2 -30.33 -9.58 -3.18
CA VAL A 2 -29.55 -10.84 -3.31
C VAL A 2 -28.70 -11.04 -2.06
N ASN A 3 -28.67 -12.27 -1.52
CA ASN A 3 -27.87 -12.59 -0.34
C ASN A 3 -26.35 -12.55 -0.68
N PRO A 4 -25.50 -11.85 0.10
CA PRO A 4 -24.05 -11.79 -0.11
C PRO A 4 -23.38 -13.17 -0.25
N LYS A 5 -23.89 -14.18 0.46
CA LYS A 5 -23.39 -15.57 0.35
C LYS A 5 -23.63 -16.16 -1.04
N THR A 6 -24.73 -15.79 -1.70
CA THR A 6 -25.05 -16.24 -3.07
C THR A 6 -24.08 -15.64 -4.07
N ILE A 7 -23.67 -14.38 -3.89
CA ILE A 7 -22.67 -13.70 -4.71
C ILE A 7 -21.31 -14.38 -4.55
N ALA A 8 -20.85 -14.57 -3.30
CA ALA A 8 -19.59 -15.24 -2.99
C ALA A 8 -19.47 -16.65 -3.59
N ARG A 9 -20.53 -17.47 -3.46
CA ARG A 9 -20.58 -18.83 -4.04
C ARG A 9 -20.50 -18.81 -5.56
N THR A 10 -21.18 -17.86 -6.20
CA THR A 10 -21.17 -17.74 -7.67
C THR A 10 -19.80 -17.34 -8.18
N LEU A 11 -19.13 -16.38 -7.54
CA LEU A 11 -17.77 -15.95 -7.87
C LEU A 11 -16.76 -17.09 -7.70
N LYS A 12 -16.85 -17.84 -6.59
CA LYS A 12 -16.00 -19.01 -6.35
C LYS A 12 -16.21 -20.11 -7.41
N ARG A 13 -17.47 -20.37 -7.82
CA ARG A 13 -17.79 -21.33 -8.89
C ARG A 13 -17.20 -20.91 -10.24
N LYS A 14 -17.08 -19.60 -10.48
CA LYS A 14 -16.39 -19.04 -11.66
C LYS A 14 -14.86 -19.02 -11.51
N GLY A 15 -14.30 -19.56 -10.43
CA GLY A 15 -12.86 -19.62 -10.19
C GLY A 15 -12.25 -18.33 -9.62
N LEU A 16 -13.06 -17.32 -9.30
CA LEU A 16 -12.58 -16.05 -8.75
C LEU A 16 -12.28 -16.21 -7.25
N LYS A 17 -11.14 -15.64 -6.82
CA LYS A 17 -10.68 -15.66 -5.42
C LYS A 17 -10.71 -14.23 -4.88
N SER A 18 -11.26 -14.06 -3.69
CA SER A 18 -11.17 -12.78 -3.00
C SER A 18 -9.72 -12.46 -2.66
N THR A 19 -9.36 -11.19 -2.76
CA THR A 19 -8.02 -10.69 -2.44
C THR A 19 -8.09 -9.59 -1.41
N LYS A 20 -7.02 -9.45 -0.61
CA LYS A 20 -6.86 -8.29 0.26
C LYS A 20 -6.80 -7.04 -0.63
N LYS A 21 -7.61 -6.04 -0.29
CA LYS A 21 -7.59 -4.74 -0.96
C LYS A 21 -6.22 -4.11 -0.73
N LYS A 22 -5.60 -3.61 -1.80
CA LYS A 22 -4.34 -2.87 -1.69
C LYS A 22 -4.64 -1.50 -1.10
N THR A 23 -4.09 -1.22 0.07
CA THR A 23 -4.16 0.11 0.72
C THR A 23 -3.06 1.06 0.23
N VAL A 24 -2.22 0.60 -0.69
CA VAL A 24 -1.10 1.40 -1.21
C VAL A 24 -1.61 2.39 -2.25
N LEU A 25 -1.18 3.64 -2.16
CA LEU A 25 -1.45 4.65 -3.18
C LEU A 25 -0.84 4.22 -4.52
N PRO A 26 -1.60 4.25 -5.63
CA PRO A 26 -1.07 3.93 -6.94
C PRO A 26 0.12 4.84 -7.30
N LEU A 27 1.19 4.21 -7.81
CA LEU A 27 2.34 4.89 -8.39
C LEU A 27 1.97 5.38 -9.80
N ASN A 28 1.44 6.60 -9.88
CA ASN A 28 1.29 7.28 -11.17
C ASN A 28 2.67 7.67 -11.75
N ASN A 29 2.71 7.99 -13.03
CA ASN A 29 3.96 8.33 -13.73
C ASN A 29 4.68 9.51 -13.06
N ASP A 30 3.94 10.50 -12.55
CA ASP A 30 4.51 11.67 -11.89
C ASP A 30 5.24 11.30 -10.58
N LYS A 31 4.62 10.47 -9.73
CA LYS A 31 5.26 9.97 -8.51
C LYS A 31 6.48 9.11 -8.83
N GLN A 32 6.42 8.31 -9.89
CA GLN A 32 7.56 7.50 -10.31
C GLN A 32 8.72 8.40 -10.73
N LYS A 33 8.46 9.43 -11.53
CA LYS A 33 9.46 10.42 -11.95
C LYS A 33 10.05 11.18 -10.76
N ALA A 34 9.21 11.68 -9.85
CA ALA A 34 9.66 12.40 -8.66
C ALA A 34 10.57 11.52 -7.77
N ARG A 35 10.21 10.24 -7.57
CA ARG A 35 11.05 9.30 -6.82
C ARG A 35 12.36 8.99 -7.54
N TYR A 36 12.33 8.86 -8.86
CA TYR A 36 13.53 8.63 -9.67
C TYR A 36 14.48 9.83 -9.60
N ASP A 37 13.97 11.05 -9.80
CA ASP A 37 14.76 12.28 -9.76
C ASP A 37 15.39 12.48 -8.37
N TRP A 38 14.62 12.22 -7.29
CA TRP A 38 15.13 12.27 -5.93
C TRP A 38 16.23 11.25 -5.69
N ALA A 39 16.02 9.98 -6.06
CA ALA A 39 17.02 8.92 -5.90
C ALA A 39 18.30 9.23 -6.70
N LYS A 40 18.16 9.74 -7.92
CA LYS A 40 19.29 10.13 -8.77
C LYS A 40 20.10 11.27 -8.17
N ALA A 41 19.44 12.26 -7.55
CA ALA A 41 20.11 13.39 -6.91
C ALA A 41 20.91 12.97 -5.65
N HIS A 42 20.49 11.91 -4.97
CA HIS A 42 21.09 11.43 -3.71
C HIS A 42 21.91 10.14 -3.90
N LYS A 43 22.16 9.72 -5.16
CA LYS A 43 22.80 8.42 -5.46
C LYS A 43 24.25 8.34 -4.96
N ASP A 44 24.95 9.48 -4.93
CA ASP A 44 26.36 9.60 -4.58
C ASP A 44 26.56 10.11 -3.15
N TRP A 45 25.49 10.18 -2.34
CA TRP A 45 25.58 10.61 -0.95
C TRP A 45 26.39 9.62 -0.10
N SER A 46 27.30 10.16 0.70
CA SER A 46 28.10 9.39 1.64
C SER A 46 27.34 9.13 2.94
N GLU A 47 27.87 8.25 3.79
CA GLU A 47 27.31 7.97 5.12
C GLU A 47 27.19 9.25 5.97
N THR A 48 28.20 10.12 5.91
CA THR A 48 28.19 11.41 6.63
C THR A 48 27.14 12.40 6.12
N ASP A 49 26.71 12.27 4.87
CA ASP A 49 25.61 13.08 4.33
C ASP A 49 24.26 12.60 4.85
N TRP A 50 24.08 11.28 4.99
CA TRP A 50 22.89 10.67 5.58
C TRP A 50 22.76 10.97 7.08
N GLU A 51 23.88 11.02 7.82
CA GLU A 51 23.89 11.37 9.25
C GLU A 51 23.30 12.76 9.55
N ARG A 52 23.35 13.67 8.57
CA ARG A 52 22.78 15.03 8.69
C ARG A 52 21.26 15.06 8.49
N VAL A 53 20.66 13.97 8.01
CA VAL A 53 19.22 13.90 7.74
C VAL A 53 18.47 13.42 8.98
N VAL A 54 17.52 14.24 9.43
CA VAL A 54 16.56 13.84 10.46
C VAL A 54 15.25 13.45 9.79
N PHE A 55 14.91 12.16 9.84
CA PHE A 55 13.63 11.65 9.35
C PHE A 55 12.56 11.77 10.45
N SER A 56 11.37 12.21 10.08
CA SER A 56 10.19 12.18 10.93
C SER A 56 9.00 11.62 10.14
N ASP A 57 8.15 10.86 10.82
CA ASP A 57 6.89 10.36 10.29
C ASP A 57 5.93 10.10 11.46
N GLU A 58 4.64 10.06 11.17
CA GLU A 58 3.60 9.74 12.15
C GLU A 58 3.09 8.31 11.93
N THR A 59 3.03 7.52 13.01
CA THR A 59 2.43 6.18 12.96
C THR A 59 1.31 6.03 13.96
N LYS A 60 0.26 5.31 13.56
CA LYS A 60 -0.90 5.04 14.39
C LYS A 60 -0.65 3.81 15.26
N ILE A 61 -0.53 4.00 16.57
CA ILE A 61 -0.39 2.90 17.54
C ILE A 61 -1.76 2.59 18.16
N GLN A 62 -2.20 1.32 18.11
CA GLN A 62 -3.48 0.88 18.66
C GLN A 62 -3.31 -0.35 19.56
N LYS A 63 -3.92 -0.33 20.76
CA LYS A 63 -3.87 -1.43 21.75
C LYS A 63 -4.58 -2.71 21.29
N ARG A 64 -5.62 -2.57 20.45
CA ARG A 64 -6.29 -3.66 19.72
C ARG A 64 -6.68 -3.11 18.35
N GLY A 65 -6.24 -3.77 17.28
CA GLY A 65 -6.50 -3.33 15.91
C GLY A 65 -7.26 -4.37 15.12
N SER A 66 -8.45 -4.01 14.63
CA SER A 66 -8.90 -4.50 13.33
C SER A 66 -8.79 -3.31 12.38
N ASN A 67 -7.60 -3.10 11.82
CA ASN A 67 -7.52 -2.33 10.58
C ASN A 67 -8.17 -3.23 9.55
N GLY A 68 -9.51 -3.20 9.49
CA GLY A 68 -10.34 -4.21 8.85
C GLY A 68 -9.70 -4.64 7.55
N LEU A 69 -9.27 -5.90 7.48
CA LEU A 69 -8.77 -6.46 6.24
C LEU A 69 -9.95 -6.43 5.28
N GLU A 70 -10.01 -5.39 4.46
CA GLU A 70 -11.02 -5.26 3.44
C GLU A 70 -10.64 -6.23 2.32
N TYR A 71 -11.54 -7.17 2.04
CA TYR A 71 -11.40 -8.08 0.91
C TYR A 71 -12.23 -7.54 -0.25
N ALA A 72 -11.61 -7.46 -1.42
CA ALA A 72 -12.30 -7.25 -2.69
C ALA A 72 -12.65 -8.61 -3.30
N TRP A 73 -13.84 -8.69 -3.90
CA TRP A 73 -14.33 -9.82 -4.69
C TRP A 73 -13.98 -9.64 -6.17
#